data_AF-A0A2W4PDT0-F1
#
_entry.id   AF-A0A2W4PDT0-F1
#
_cell.length_a   1.000
_cell.length_b   1.000
_cell.length_c   1.000
_cell.angle_alpha   90.00
_cell.angle_beta   90.00
_cell.angle_gamma   90.00
#
_symmetry.space_group_name_H-M   'P 1'
#
loop_
_entity.id
_entity.type
_entity.pdbx_description
1 polymer ?
#
loop_
_entity_poly.entity_id
_entity_poly.type
_entity_poly.pdbx_seq_one_letter_code
_entity_poly.pdbx_strand_id
1 'polypeptide(L)'
;MGDFLRRLRRMVLDEAESARRQIYQVWAKPVAARVAEGFAIEGVRVVRVEPNGVIELACDRNASRFREGDVLLLNRGNPFEEPRLLCTLEVDDETGLLVSSEDPDVNWGRVLHQRSGWVLDQGLLDFSQYVLDALNQAADTAVGRERVLPLLMGQAEPTVDFARYERAFARAEAWGLNDKQSEALARAYATNLAFLVQGPPGTGKTEVLARLVQLLVEDGERVLVTAFTHRAINNALNKLAALERRHDATPISFCKIGREARADDLDGVENYETFDRSPLAELS
;
A
#
# COMPACT_ATOMS: atom_id res chain seq x y z
N MET A 1 0.32 -15.18 -26.48
CA MET A 1 1.04 -14.11 -25.77
C MET A 1 0.66 -12.71 -26.25
N GLY A 2 0.93 -12.34 -27.51
CA GLY A 2 0.70 -10.97 -28.00
C GLY A 2 -0.76 -10.47 -27.89
N ASP A 3 -1.75 -11.31 -28.18
CA ASP A 3 -3.16 -10.92 -28.04
C ASP A 3 -3.58 -10.73 -26.57
N PHE A 4 -3.12 -11.62 -25.68
CA PHE A 4 -3.35 -11.52 -24.24
C PHE A 4 -2.83 -10.20 -23.66
N LEU A 5 -1.58 -9.83 -23.96
CA LEU A 5 -0.99 -8.56 -23.54
C LEU A 5 -1.78 -7.36 -24.08
N ARG A 6 -2.23 -7.41 -25.34
CA ARG A 6 -3.05 -6.34 -25.94
C ARG A 6 -4.36 -6.15 -25.17
N ARG A 7 -5.04 -7.26 -24.83
CA ARG A 7 -6.28 -7.24 -24.03
C ARG A 7 -6.05 -6.73 -22.61
N LEU A 8 -4.97 -7.15 -21.95
CA LEU A 8 -4.65 -6.73 -20.60
C LEU A 8 -4.28 -5.25 -20.52
N ARG A 9 -3.50 -4.73 -21.48
CA ARG A 9 -3.24 -3.28 -21.61
C ARG A 9 -4.52 -2.49 -21.80
N ARG A 10 -5.42 -2.97 -22.65
CA ARG A 10 -6.73 -2.33 -22.84
C ARG A 10 -7.53 -2.31 -21.54
N MET A 11 -7.56 -3.41 -20.79
CA MET A 11 -8.24 -3.47 -19.49
C MET A 11 -7.69 -2.42 -18.52
N VAL A 12 -6.36 -2.25 -18.44
CA VAL A 12 -5.73 -1.23 -17.58
C VAL A 12 -6.15 0.18 -17.99
N LEU A 13 -6.15 0.48 -19.30
CA LEU A 13 -6.55 1.78 -19.83
C LEU A 13 -8.05 2.06 -19.61
N ASP A 14 -8.90 1.06 -19.88
CA ASP A 14 -10.35 1.16 -19.72
C ASP A 14 -10.72 1.40 -18.23
N GLU A 15 -10.03 0.72 -17.30
CA GLU A 15 -10.19 0.92 -15.85
C GLU A 15 -9.75 2.33 -15.42
N ALA A 16 -8.58 2.79 -15.89
CA ALA A 16 -8.08 4.13 -15.58
C ALA A 16 -9.01 5.23 -16.11
N GLU A 17 -9.54 5.06 -17.32
CA GLU A 17 -10.53 5.99 -17.88
C GLU A 17 -11.85 5.95 -17.10
N SER A 18 -12.28 4.77 -16.65
CA SER A 18 -13.46 4.61 -15.80
C SER A 18 -13.30 5.34 -14.47
N ALA A 19 -12.19 5.10 -13.76
CA ALA A 19 -11.87 5.76 -12.49
C ALA A 19 -11.79 7.29 -12.66
N ARG A 20 -11.17 7.77 -13.74
CA ARG A 20 -11.09 9.20 -14.07
C ARG A 20 -12.45 9.81 -14.35
N ARG A 21 -13.32 9.12 -15.09
CA ARG A 21 -14.69 9.59 -15.35
C ARG A 21 -15.50 9.69 -14.07
N GLN A 22 -15.40 8.69 -13.19
CA GLN A 22 -16.09 8.69 -11.90
C GLN A 22 -15.66 9.87 -11.02
N ILE A 23 -14.34 10.10 -10.88
CA ILE A 23 -13.86 11.21 -10.06
C ILE A 23 -14.24 12.58 -10.67
N TYR A 24 -14.20 12.73 -12.00
CA TYR A 24 -14.60 13.98 -12.66
C TYR A 24 -16.09 14.27 -12.50
N GLN A 25 -16.95 13.25 -12.49
CA GLN A 25 -18.37 13.43 -12.19
C GLN A 25 -18.59 13.95 -10.77
N VAL A 26 -17.79 13.50 -9.79
CA VAL A 26 -17.82 14.04 -8.43
C VAL A 26 -17.33 15.49 -8.42
N TRP A 27 -16.15 15.76 -9.00
CA TRP A 27 -15.54 17.09 -9.02
C TRP A 27 -16.39 18.15 -9.74
N ALA A 28 -17.17 17.77 -10.75
CA ALA A 28 -18.06 18.68 -11.47
C ALA A 28 -19.26 19.18 -10.63
N LYS A 29 -19.58 18.50 -9.52
CA LYS A 29 -20.65 18.96 -8.60
C LYS A 29 -20.19 20.20 -7.82
N PRO A 30 -21.09 21.09 -7.39
CA PRO A 30 -20.75 22.18 -6.47
C PRO A 30 -20.16 21.67 -5.15
N VAL A 31 -19.26 22.44 -4.52
CA VAL A 31 -18.57 22.08 -3.25
C VAL A 31 -19.56 21.56 -2.20
N ALA A 32 -20.65 22.30 -1.95
CA ALA A 32 -21.65 21.92 -0.96
C ALA A 32 -22.28 20.53 -1.22
N ALA A 33 -22.47 20.15 -2.47
CA ALA A 33 -22.98 18.82 -2.82
C ALA A 33 -21.93 17.72 -2.57
N ARG A 34 -20.67 18.00 -2.91
CA ARG A 34 -19.55 17.07 -2.66
C ARG A 34 -19.36 16.85 -1.15
N VAL A 35 -19.45 17.91 -0.35
CA VAL A 35 -19.37 17.85 1.12
C VAL A 35 -20.56 17.07 1.69
N ALA A 36 -21.80 17.37 1.25
CA ALA A 36 -23.00 16.66 1.73
C ALA A 36 -22.97 15.16 1.42
N GLU A 37 -22.37 14.77 0.29
CA GLU A 37 -22.15 13.37 -0.06
C GLU A 37 -20.92 12.77 0.65
N GLY A 38 -20.12 13.56 1.37
CA GLY A 38 -18.91 13.12 2.05
C GLY A 38 -17.73 12.81 1.11
N PHE A 39 -17.70 13.45 -0.06
CA PHE A 39 -16.59 13.42 -1.04
C PHE A 39 -15.69 14.66 -0.98
N ALA A 40 -15.95 15.59 -0.05
CA ALA A 40 -15.12 16.75 0.17
C ALA A 40 -15.17 17.21 1.64
N ILE A 41 -14.12 17.90 2.07
CA ILE A 41 -14.08 18.68 3.32
C ILE A 41 -13.85 20.13 2.93
N GLU A 42 -14.79 21.01 3.26
CA GLU A 42 -14.67 22.45 3.02
C GLU A 42 -14.17 23.21 4.27
N GLY A 43 -13.90 24.51 4.10
CA GLY A 43 -13.44 25.35 5.21
C GLY A 43 -12.05 24.98 5.72
N VAL A 44 -11.26 24.26 4.92
CA VAL A 44 -9.95 23.78 5.31
C VAL A 44 -8.98 24.96 5.41
N ARG A 45 -8.19 24.95 6.49
CA ARG A 45 -7.19 25.95 6.82
C ARG A 45 -5.84 25.30 7.04
N VAL A 46 -4.78 25.92 6.53
CA VAL A 46 -3.39 25.47 6.73
C VAL A 46 -2.88 26.05 8.05
N VAL A 47 -2.56 25.17 9.00
CA VAL A 47 -2.02 25.53 10.32
C VAL A 47 -0.51 25.71 10.21
N ARG A 48 0.20 24.67 9.76
CA ARG A 48 1.65 24.67 9.52
C ARG A 48 2.06 23.62 8.50
N VAL A 49 3.24 23.81 7.93
CA VAL A 49 3.94 22.81 7.11
C VAL A 49 5.22 22.45 7.84
N GLU A 50 5.38 21.18 8.15
CA GLU A 50 6.56 20.64 8.81
C GLU A 50 7.72 20.48 7.80
N PRO A 51 8.98 20.54 8.25
CA PRO A 51 10.15 20.37 7.37
C PRO A 51 10.19 19.02 6.63
N ASN A 52 9.53 17.99 7.18
CA ASN A 52 9.42 16.67 6.58
C ASN A 52 8.32 16.56 5.49
N GLY A 53 7.62 17.67 5.19
CA GLY A 53 6.58 17.72 4.16
C GLY A 53 5.16 17.35 4.64
N VAL A 54 4.98 17.10 5.94
CA VAL A 54 3.65 16.94 6.54
C VAL A 54 2.98 18.31 6.70
N ILE A 55 1.71 18.40 6.33
CA ILE A 55 0.89 19.60 6.47
C ILE A 55 -0.14 19.35 7.57
N GLU A 56 -0.15 20.24 8.55
CA GLU A 56 -1.22 20.31 9.53
C GLU A 56 -2.33 21.23 9.01
N LEU A 57 -3.52 20.65 8.91
CA LEU A 57 -4.73 21.29 8.44
C LEU A 57 -5.78 21.29 9.55
N ALA A 58 -6.65 22.30 9.52
CA ALA A 58 -7.82 22.38 10.39
C ALA A 58 -9.08 22.63 9.57
N CYS A 59 -10.20 22.06 9.98
CA CYS A 59 -11.53 22.34 9.43
C CYS A 59 -12.52 22.59 10.57
N ASP A 60 -13.68 23.17 10.24
CA ASP A 60 -14.70 23.44 11.26
C ASP A 60 -15.40 22.14 11.71
N ARG A 61 -15.59 21.19 10.79
CA ARG A 61 -16.06 19.83 11.07
C ARG A 61 -15.76 18.89 9.91
N ASN A 62 -15.12 17.76 10.19
CA ASN A 62 -14.95 16.68 9.24
C ASN A 62 -16.14 15.72 9.30
N ALA A 63 -17.05 15.80 8.31
CA ALA A 63 -18.16 14.86 8.14
C ALA A 63 -17.96 13.94 6.92
N SER A 64 -16.72 13.87 6.41
CA SER A 64 -16.41 13.10 5.21
C SER A 64 -16.38 11.59 5.48
N ARG A 65 -16.36 10.82 4.39
CA ARG A 65 -16.16 9.37 4.47
C ARG A 65 -14.68 8.97 4.51
N PHE A 66 -13.77 9.94 4.43
CA PHE A 66 -12.35 9.68 4.24
C PHE A 66 -11.74 9.01 5.47
N ARG A 67 -10.70 8.21 5.25
CA ARG A 67 -9.95 7.52 6.28
C ARG A 67 -8.45 7.73 6.09
N GLU A 68 -7.69 7.52 7.15
CA GLU A 68 -6.23 7.46 7.08
C GLU A 68 -5.77 6.54 5.92
N GLY A 69 -4.88 7.06 5.08
CA GLY A 69 -4.39 6.43 3.86
C GLY A 69 -5.12 6.85 2.58
N ASP A 70 -6.27 7.53 2.67
CA ASP A 70 -6.98 8.02 1.48
C ASP A 70 -6.18 9.10 0.76
N VAL A 71 -6.26 9.04 -0.57
CA VAL A 71 -5.69 10.06 -1.45
C VAL A 71 -6.71 11.17 -1.64
N LEU A 72 -6.29 12.39 -1.33
CA LEU A 72 -7.10 13.60 -1.43
C LEU A 72 -6.45 14.62 -2.38
N LEU A 73 -7.24 15.58 -2.83
CA LEU A 73 -6.81 16.71 -3.64
C LEU A 73 -7.16 18.01 -2.91
N LEU A 74 -6.14 18.65 -2.34
CA LEU A 74 -6.25 19.98 -1.76
C LEU A 74 -6.35 21.02 -2.88
N ASN A 75 -7.44 21.78 -2.93
CA ASN A 75 -7.73 22.75 -4.00
C ASN A 75 -8.56 23.95 -3.48
N ARG A 76 -8.89 24.91 -4.37
CA ARG A 76 -9.63 26.14 -4.03
C ARG A 76 -11.15 26.06 -4.27
N GLY A 77 -11.72 24.87 -4.22
CA GLY A 77 -13.13 24.58 -4.48
C GLY A 77 -13.42 24.10 -5.91
N ASN A 78 -12.48 24.29 -6.84
CA ASN A 78 -12.52 23.72 -8.18
C ASN A 78 -11.32 22.76 -8.40
N PRO A 79 -11.52 21.44 -8.33
CA PRO A 79 -10.48 20.43 -8.56
C PRO A 79 -9.80 20.47 -9.95
N PHE A 80 -10.44 21.12 -10.93
CA PHE A 80 -9.90 21.24 -12.29
C PHE A 80 -8.92 22.41 -12.47
N GLU A 81 -8.80 23.29 -11.48
CA GLU A 81 -7.98 24.51 -11.55
C GLU A 81 -6.82 24.49 -10.55
N GLU A 82 -5.76 25.22 -10.88
CA GLU A 82 -4.63 25.45 -9.97
C GLU A 82 -4.95 26.58 -8.96
N PRO A 83 -4.47 26.51 -7.72
CA PRO A 83 -3.58 25.49 -7.18
C PRO A 83 -4.32 24.21 -6.78
N ARG A 84 -3.75 23.07 -7.15
CA ARG A 84 -4.16 21.75 -6.66
C ARG A 84 -2.95 20.95 -6.18
N LEU A 85 -3.13 20.21 -5.10
CA LEU A 85 -2.08 19.40 -4.50
C LEU A 85 -2.65 18.04 -4.13
N LEU A 86 -2.08 16.99 -4.70
CA LEU A 86 -2.40 15.64 -4.29
C LEU A 86 -1.71 15.35 -2.95
N CYS A 87 -2.44 14.79 -2.01
CA CYS A 87 -1.91 14.43 -0.71
C CYS A 87 -2.55 13.15 -0.18
N THR A 88 -1.87 12.49 0.75
CA THR A 88 -2.44 11.38 1.52
C THR A 88 -2.90 11.89 2.87
N LEU A 89 -4.07 11.44 3.33
CA LEU A 89 -4.54 11.70 4.68
C LEU A 89 -3.79 10.80 5.67
N GLU A 90 -3.01 11.36 6.59
CA GLU A 90 -2.31 10.61 7.64
C GLU A 90 -3.18 10.45 8.88
N VAL A 91 -3.91 11.51 9.24
CA VAL A 91 -4.76 11.57 10.44
C VAL A 91 -6.08 12.25 10.09
N ASP A 92 -7.19 11.64 10.50
CA ASP A 92 -8.56 12.07 10.24
C ASP A 92 -9.37 12.37 11.53
N ASP A 93 -9.03 13.42 12.26
CA ASP A 93 -9.79 13.84 13.46
C ASP A 93 -11.03 14.71 13.08
N GLU A 94 -11.88 15.00 14.07
CA GLU A 94 -13.11 15.80 13.89
C GLU A 94 -12.82 17.21 13.36
N THR A 95 -11.68 17.79 13.74
CA THR A 95 -11.30 19.16 13.37
C THR A 95 -9.85 19.30 12.89
N GLY A 96 -8.95 18.42 13.33
CA GLY A 96 -7.54 18.39 12.91
C GLY A 96 -7.30 17.34 11.83
N LEU A 97 -6.54 17.69 10.80
CA LEU A 97 -6.16 16.75 9.74
C LEU A 97 -4.66 16.85 9.53
N LEU A 98 -3.99 15.71 9.35
CA LEU A 98 -2.62 15.67 8.86
C LEU A 98 -2.63 15.10 7.46
N VAL A 99 -1.95 15.77 6.53
CA VAL A 99 -1.75 15.24 5.19
C VAL A 99 -0.28 15.31 4.82
N SER A 100 0.18 14.43 3.94
CA SER A 100 1.53 14.56 3.36
C SER A 100 1.47 14.48 1.84
N SER A 101 2.44 15.11 1.17
CA SER A 101 2.58 15.04 -0.28
C SER A 101 3.86 14.32 -0.67
N GLU A 102 3.76 13.45 -1.67
CA GLU A 102 4.92 12.82 -2.30
C GLU A 102 5.53 13.67 -3.41
N ASP A 103 4.81 14.68 -3.88
CA ASP A 103 5.25 15.55 -4.96
C ASP A 103 6.43 16.43 -4.46
N PRO A 104 7.65 16.26 -5.02
CA PRO A 104 8.83 17.02 -4.62
C PRO A 104 8.78 18.48 -5.12
N ASP A 105 7.95 18.79 -6.11
CA ASP A 105 7.84 20.11 -6.74
C ASP A 105 6.80 21.01 -6.06
N VAL A 106 6.23 20.56 -4.94
CA VAL A 106 5.21 21.31 -4.20
C VAL A 106 5.80 22.59 -3.65
N ASN A 107 5.28 23.72 -4.14
CA ASN A 107 5.61 25.01 -3.61
C ASN A 107 4.82 25.28 -2.32
N TRP A 108 5.38 24.83 -1.19
CA TRP A 108 4.83 25.05 0.14
C TRP A 108 4.63 26.53 0.47
N GLY A 109 5.49 27.40 -0.05
CA GLY A 109 5.35 28.84 0.07
C GLY A 109 3.98 29.31 -0.45
N ARG A 110 3.59 28.91 -1.67
CA ARG A 110 2.29 29.29 -2.25
C ARG A 110 1.10 28.78 -1.42
N VAL A 111 1.18 27.56 -0.91
CA VAL A 111 0.14 26.97 -0.04
C VAL A 111 0.02 27.74 1.28
N LEU A 112 1.14 28.12 1.89
CA LEU A 112 1.20 28.84 3.18
C LEU A 112 0.73 30.30 3.12
N HIS A 113 0.86 30.98 1.98
CA HIS A 113 0.40 32.38 1.83
C HIS A 113 -1.14 32.48 1.91
N GLN A 114 -1.86 31.44 1.55
CA GLN A 114 -3.32 31.40 1.58
C GLN A 114 -3.76 30.41 2.65
N ARG A 115 -3.80 30.83 3.92
CA ARG A 115 -4.10 29.91 5.02
C ARG A 115 -5.54 29.38 5.06
N SER A 116 -6.49 29.96 4.32
CA SER A 116 -7.91 29.58 4.37
C SER A 116 -8.56 29.56 2.99
N GLY A 117 -9.75 28.96 2.89
CA GLY A 117 -10.50 28.81 1.64
C GLY A 117 -10.05 27.59 0.83
N TRP A 118 -9.46 26.59 1.49
CA TRP A 118 -9.16 25.32 0.87
C TRP A 118 -10.33 24.35 1.00
N VAL A 119 -10.37 23.42 0.06
CA VAL A 119 -11.24 22.24 0.06
C VAL A 119 -10.34 21.04 -0.16
N LEU A 120 -10.55 19.98 0.63
CA LEU A 120 -9.99 18.65 0.36
C LEU A 120 -11.05 17.83 -0.36
N ASP A 121 -10.85 17.59 -1.65
CA ASP A 121 -11.70 16.71 -2.44
C ASP A 121 -11.11 15.29 -2.48
N GLN A 122 -11.94 14.29 -2.81
CA GLN A 122 -11.43 12.96 -3.13
C GLN A 122 -10.41 13.05 -4.27
N GLY A 123 -9.23 12.47 -4.07
CA GLY A 123 -8.15 12.44 -5.05
C GLY A 123 -8.22 11.20 -5.95
N LEU A 124 -7.38 11.20 -6.99
CA LEU A 124 -7.17 10.05 -7.88
C LEU A 124 -5.67 9.88 -8.12
N LEU A 125 -5.13 8.72 -7.70
CA LEU A 125 -3.82 8.26 -8.16
C LEU A 125 -4.00 7.37 -9.39
N ASP A 126 -3.40 7.78 -10.50
CA ASP A 126 -3.42 7.01 -11.74
C ASP A 126 -2.18 6.12 -11.83
N PHE A 127 -2.33 4.85 -11.47
CA PHE A 127 -1.26 3.85 -11.56
C PHE A 127 -1.14 3.18 -12.93
N SER A 128 -1.95 3.59 -13.92
CA SER A 128 -2.02 2.89 -15.21
C SER A 128 -0.66 2.78 -15.89
N GLN A 129 0.13 3.85 -15.89
CA GLN A 129 1.45 3.86 -16.52
C GLN A 129 2.39 2.84 -15.86
N TYR A 130 2.43 2.79 -14.52
CA TYR A 130 3.25 1.80 -13.79
C TYR A 130 2.85 0.36 -14.13
N VAL A 131 1.56 0.08 -14.23
CA VAL A 131 1.06 -1.25 -14.61
C VAL A 131 1.41 -1.56 -16.07
N LEU A 132 1.27 -0.59 -16.99
CA LEU A 132 1.64 -0.76 -18.40
C LEU A 132 3.13 -1.03 -18.56
N ASP A 133 3.98 -0.35 -17.79
CA ASP A 133 5.43 -0.58 -17.79
C ASP A 133 5.80 -1.93 -17.19
N ALA A 134 5.13 -2.36 -16.12
CA ALA A 134 5.29 -3.71 -15.60
C ALA A 134 4.88 -4.79 -16.62
N LEU A 135 3.83 -4.54 -17.42
CA LEU A 135 3.44 -5.43 -18.52
C LEU A 135 4.47 -5.44 -19.66
N ASN A 136 5.09 -4.30 -19.97
CA ASN A 136 6.21 -4.24 -20.91
C ASN A 136 7.39 -5.07 -20.40
N GLN A 137 7.78 -4.86 -19.14
CA GLN A 137 8.87 -5.60 -18.51
C GLN A 137 8.60 -7.11 -18.46
N ALA A 138 7.38 -7.52 -18.12
CA ALA A 138 6.98 -8.94 -18.17
C ALA A 138 7.04 -9.50 -19.59
N ALA A 139 6.73 -8.68 -20.60
CA ALA A 139 6.83 -9.07 -22.00
C ALA A 139 8.26 -9.09 -22.55
N ASP A 140 9.22 -8.39 -21.92
CA ASP A 140 10.58 -8.23 -22.45
C ASP A 140 11.64 -9.05 -21.69
N THR A 141 11.34 -9.51 -20.48
CA THR A 141 12.26 -10.31 -19.65
C THR A 141 12.00 -11.81 -19.74
N ALA A 142 13.05 -12.62 -19.56
CA ALA A 142 12.93 -14.08 -19.51
C ALA A 142 12.01 -14.54 -18.36
N VAL A 143 12.21 -13.98 -17.16
CA VAL A 143 11.35 -14.24 -15.98
C VAL A 143 9.88 -13.96 -16.29
N GLY A 144 9.61 -12.83 -16.95
CA GLY A 144 8.26 -12.47 -17.36
C GLY A 144 7.64 -13.46 -18.35
N ARG A 145 8.38 -13.83 -19.41
CA ARG A 145 7.90 -14.73 -20.48
C ARG A 145 7.75 -16.19 -20.04
N GLU A 146 8.59 -16.65 -19.11
CA GLU A 146 8.67 -18.07 -18.72
C GLU A 146 7.89 -18.36 -17.43
N ARG A 147 7.66 -17.36 -16.57
CA ARG A 147 6.98 -17.57 -15.28
C ARG A 147 5.73 -16.73 -15.13
N VAL A 148 5.83 -15.40 -15.26
CA VAL A 148 4.74 -14.47 -14.92
C VAL A 148 3.59 -14.58 -15.93
N LEU A 149 3.87 -14.41 -17.22
CA LEU A 149 2.85 -14.40 -18.25
C LEU A 149 2.19 -15.79 -18.42
N PRO A 150 2.92 -16.92 -18.40
CA PRO A 150 2.29 -18.24 -18.40
C PRO A 150 1.36 -18.44 -17.21
N LEU A 151 1.73 -18.00 -16.00
CA LEU A 151 0.85 -18.07 -14.83
C LEU A 151 -0.44 -17.25 -15.04
N LEU A 152 -0.32 -16.00 -15.48
CA LEU A 152 -1.47 -15.13 -15.73
C LEU A 152 -2.37 -15.61 -16.88
N MET A 153 -1.80 -16.33 -17.85
CA MET A 153 -2.54 -16.95 -18.95
C MET A 153 -3.14 -18.32 -18.59
N GLY A 154 -2.90 -18.84 -17.38
CA GLY A 154 -3.33 -20.18 -16.96
C GLY A 154 -2.58 -21.31 -17.69
N GLN A 155 -1.37 -21.04 -18.19
CA GLN A 155 -0.50 -22.00 -18.89
C GLN A 155 0.55 -22.61 -17.98
N ALA A 156 0.81 -21.99 -16.82
CA ALA A 156 1.64 -22.54 -15.75
C ALA A 156 0.79 -22.67 -14.49
N GLU A 157 0.71 -23.87 -13.94
CA GLU A 157 -0.04 -24.16 -12.72
C GLU A 157 0.91 -24.24 -11.51
N PRO A 158 0.60 -23.54 -10.40
CA PRO A 158 1.32 -23.71 -9.15
C PRO A 158 1.26 -25.16 -8.65
N THR A 159 2.41 -25.67 -8.21
CA THR A 159 2.58 -27.01 -7.64
C THR A 159 3.02 -26.90 -6.18
N VAL A 160 2.60 -27.86 -5.37
CA VAL A 160 2.92 -27.93 -3.94
C VAL A 160 4.04 -28.95 -3.69
N ASP A 161 5.08 -28.54 -2.98
CA ASP A 161 6.06 -29.47 -2.40
C ASP A 161 5.50 -30.05 -1.11
N PHE A 162 5.06 -31.30 -1.16
CA PHE A 162 4.47 -31.99 -0.01
C PHE A 162 5.42 -32.12 1.19
N ALA A 163 6.73 -32.25 0.96
CA ALA A 163 7.68 -32.34 2.06
C ALA A 163 7.85 -30.99 2.76
N ARG A 164 7.85 -29.88 2.00
CA ARG A 164 7.80 -28.52 2.59
C ARG A 164 6.48 -28.25 3.32
N TYR A 165 5.37 -28.71 2.75
CA TYR A 165 4.04 -28.56 3.35
C TYR A 165 3.97 -29.21 4.73
N GLU A 166 4.32 -30.49 4.85
CA GLU A 166 4.26 -31.23 6.13
C GLU A 166 5.12 -30.58 7.22
N ARG A 167 6.33 -30.14 6.88
CA ARG A 167 7.22 -29.44 7.83
C ARG A 167 6.62 -28.13 8.30
N ALA A 168 6.08 -27.32 7.38
CA ALA A 168 5.48 -26.05 7.72
C ALA A 168 4.19 -26.20 8.52
N PHE A 169 3.38 -27.22 8.23
CA PHE A 169 2.14 -27.51 8.97
C PHE A 169 2.44 -27.86 10.43
N ALA A 170 3.34 -28.81 10.67
CA ALA A 170 3.74 -29.19 12.03
C ALA A 170 4.31 -28.00 12.82
N ARG A 171 5.06 -27.13 12.15
CA ARG A 171 5.60 -25.91 12.76
C ARG A 171 4.53 -24.87 13.07
N ALA A 172 3.53 -24.73 12.20
CA ALA A 172 2.37 -23.88 12.44
C ALA A 172 1.57 -24.31 13.67
N GLU A 173 1.34 -25.61 13.83
CA GLU A 173 0.69 -26.17 15.02
C GLU A 173 1.51 -25.91 16.29
N ALA A 174 2.84 -26.07 16.22
CA ALA A 174 3.72 -25.77 17.33
C ALA A 174 3.69 -24.27 17.74
N TRP A 175 3.41 -23.37 16.80
CA TRP A 175 3.17 -21.95 17.06
C TRP A 175 1.75 -21.64 17.56
N GLY A 176 0.88 -22.64 17.69
CA GLY A 176 -0.49 -22.48 18.17
C GLY A 176 -1.44 -21.88 17.14
N LEU A 177 -1.11 -21.95 15.85
CA LEU A 177 -2.04 -21.59 14.78
C LEU A 177 -3.17 -22.63 14.70
N ASN A 178 -4.40 -22.16 14.42
CA ASN A 178 -5.50 -23.08 14.17
C ASN A 178 -5.35 -23.79 12.81
N ASP A 179 -6.07 -24.89 12.60
CA ASP A 179 -5.97 -25.72 11.40
C ASP A 179 -6.05 -24.93 10.09
N LYS A 180 -6.90 -23.90 10.01
CA LYS A 180 -7.05 -23.08 8.79
C LYS A 180 -5.87 -22.13 8.57
N GLN A 181 -5.32 -21.58 9.64
CA GLN A 181 -4.10 -20.78 9.57
C GLN A 181 -2.89 -21.65 9.25
N SER A 182 -2.79 -22.83 9.87
CA SER A 182 -1.74 -23.83 9.61
C SER A 182 -1.78 -24.32 8.17
N GLU A 183 -2.96 -24.66 7.65
CA GLU A 183 -3.12 -25.04 6.24
C GLU A 183 -2.74 -23.89 5.31
N ALA A 184 -3.21 -22.66 5.58
CA ALA A 184 -2.89 -21.51 4.74
C ALA A 184 -1.38 -21.20 4.72
N LEU A 185 -0.73 -21.22 5.88
CA LEU A 185 0.71 -21.02 6.02
C LEU A 185 1.50 -22.11 5.27
N ALA A 186 1.18 -23.38 5.53
CA ALA A 186 1.88 -24.51 4.95
C ALA A 186 1.73 -24.56 3.43
N ARG A 187 0.52 -24.32 2.90
CA ARG A 187 0.31 -24.25 1.45
C ARG A 187 1.03 -23.06 0.84
N ALA A 188 0.98 -21.87 1.46
CA ALA A 188 1.65 -20.69 0.93
C ALA A 188 3.17 -20.89 0.85
N TYR A 189 3.77 -21.47 1.88
CA TYR A 189 5.20 -21.76 1.93
C TYR A 189 5.63 -22.86 0.95
N ALA A 190 4.79 -23.88 0.74
CA ALA A 190 5.12 -25.03 -0.08
C ALA A 190 4.79 -24.87 -1.58
N THR A 191 4.06 -23.83 -1.97
CA THR A 191 3.60 -23.63 -3.35
C THR A 191 4.59 -22.78 -4.13
N ASN A 192 4.96 -23.22 -5.34
CA ASN A 192 5.76 -22.39 -6.25
C ASN A 192 4.90 -21.34 -6.98
N LEU A 193 5.55 -20.33 -7.57
CA LEU A 193 4.93 -19.27 -8.39
C LEU A 193 3.98 -18.33 -7.61
N ALA A 194 2.82 -18.81 -7.19
CA ALA A 194 1.83 -18.01 -6.47
C ALA A 194 0.87 -18.88 -5.64
N PHE A 195 0.47 -18.37 -4.48
CA PHE A 195 -0.60 -18.93 -3.65
C PHE A 195 -1.49 -17.80 -3.13
N LEU A 196 -2.80 -18.02 -3.10
CA LEU A 196 -3.78 -17.02 -2.67
C LEU A 196 -4.33 -17.40 -1.30
N VAL A 197 -4.13 -16.51 -0.32
CA VAL A 197 -4.70 -16.65 1.03
C VAL A 197 -5.88 -15.70 1.17
N GLN A 198 -7.08 -16.27 1.33
CA GLN A 198 -8.28 -15.50 1.66
C GLN A 198 -8.51 -15.55 3.17
N GLY A 199 -8.64 -14.38 3.81
CA GLY A 199 -8.99 -14.30 5.22
C GLY A 199 -10.05 -13.21 5.48
N PRO A 200 -11.20 -13.55 6.07
CA PRO A 200 -12.15 -12.57 6.59
C PRO A 200 -11.52 -11.59 7.63
N PRO A 201 -12.22 -10.50 8.00
CA PRO A 201 -11.77 -9.61 9.08
C PRO A 201 -11.54 -10.39 10.39
N GLY A 202 -10.46 -10.06 11.11
CA GLY A 202 -10.15 -10.66 12.42
C GLY A 202 -9.53 -12.07 12.41
N THR A 203 -9.33 -12.72 11.26
CA THR A 203 -8.84 -14.13 11.21
C THR A 203 -7.33 -14.30 11.36
N GLY A 204 -6.60 -13.27 11.78
CA GLY A 204 -5.15 -13.36 12.00
C GLY A 204 -4.30 -13.48 10.72
N LYS A 205 -4.74 -12.93 9.58
CA LYS A 205 -3.96 -12.93 8.33
C LYS A 205 -2.52 -12.43 8.51
N THR A 206 -2.35 -11.37 9.29
CA THR A 206 -1.04 -10.77 9.55
C THR A 206 -0.12 -11.70 10.34
N GLU A 207 -0.67 -12.52 11.24
CA GLU A 207 0.09 -13.58 11.93
C GLU A 207 0.59 -14.63 10.93
N VAL A 208 -0.28 -15.12 10.05
CA VAL A 208 0.08 -16.07 8.99
C VAL A 208 1.16 -15.50 8.07
N LEU A 209 1.03 -14.24 7.65
CA LEU A 209 2.03 -13.56 6.83
C LEU A 209 3.38 -13.46 7.55
N ALA A 210 3.39 -13.07 8.82
CA ALA A 210 4.62 -12.95 9.60
C ALA A 210 5.33 -14.30 9.76
N ARG A 211 4.58 -15.37 10.06
CA ARG A 211 5.10 -16.73 10.13
C ARG A 211 5.60 -17.25 8.78
N LEU A 212 4.95 -16.89 7.67
CA LEU A 212 5.41 -17.24 6.32
C LEU A 212 6.76 -16.60 6.02
N VAL A 213 6.91 -15.30 6.32
CA VAL A 213 8.18 -14.60 6.16
C VAL A 213 9.28 -15.28 6.98
N GLN A 214 9.00 -15.65 8.24
CA GLN A 214 9.96 -16.38 9.08
C GLN A 214 10.42 -17.68 8.42
N LEU A 215 9.50 -18.54 7.96
CA LEU A 215 9.85 -19.80 7.29
C LEU A 215 10.71 -19.59 6.03
N LEU A 216 10.38 -18.57 5.23
CA LEU A 216 11.12 -18.27 4.01
C LEU A 216 12.54 -17.75 4.31
N VAL A 217 12.68 -16.83 5.27
CA VAL A 217 14.00 -16.27 5.63
C VAL A 217 14.87 -17.32 6.31
N GLU A 218 14.31 -18.23 7.10
CA GLU A 218 15.04 -19.38 7.66
C GLU A 218 15.58 -20.34 6.59
N ASP A 219 14.89 -20.44 5.45
CA ASP A 219 15.36 -21.16 4.26
C ASP A 219 16.43 -20.38 3.47
N GLY A 220 16.80 -19.17 3.92
CA GLY A 220 17.75 -18.29 3.27
C GLY A 220 17.15 -17.47 2.12
N GLU A 221 15.82 -17.43 1.99
CA GLU A 221 15.14 -16.66 0.95
C GLU A 221 15.11 -15.16 1.30
N ARG A 222 15.13 -14.33 0.25
CA ARG A 222 14.90 -12.89 0.37
C ARG A 222 13.43 -12.60 0.13
N VAL A 223 12.79 -11.89 1.06
CA VAL A 223 11.34 -11.65 1.02
C VAL A 223 11.04 -10.16 0.87
N LEU A 224 10.33 -9.79 -0.19
CA LEU A 224 9.73 -8.46 -0.35
C LEU A 224 8.28 -8.50 0.12
N VAL A 225 7.97 -7.76 1.18
CA VAL A 225 6.60 -7.54 1.64
C VAL A 225 6.11 -6.20 1.08
N THR A 226 4.98 -6.22 0.37
CA THR A 226 4.38 -5.02 -0.22
C THR A 226 2.87 -4.99 -0.01
N ALA A 227 2.29 -3.79 0.01
CA ALA A 227 0.85 -3.57 0.09
C ALA A 227 0.50 -2.21 -0.52
N PHE A 228 -0.80 -1.97 -0.73
CA PHE A 228 -1.29 -0.70 -1.28
C PHE A 228 -1.11 0.49 -0.33
N THR A 229 -1.14 0.27 0.99
CA THR A 229 -1.02 1.33 2.00
C THR A 229 0.16 1.11 2.93
N HIS A 230 0.79 2.19 3.39
CA HIS A 230 1.90 2.12 4.35
C HIS A 230 1.49 1.42 5.65
N ARG A 231 0.31 1.74 6.18
CA ARG A 231 -0.24 1.10 7.39
C ARG A 231 -0.34 -0.42 7.26
N ALA A 232 -0.69 -0.95 6.09
CA ALA A 232 -0.73 -2.41 5.88
C ALA A 232 0.67 -3.04 5.96
N ILE A 233 1.69 -2.34 5.42
CA ILE A 233 3.08 -2.76 5.53
C ILE A 233 3.55 -2.68 6.99
N ASN A 234 3.30 -1.56 7.66
CA ASN A 234 3.74 -1.34 9.04
C ASN A 234 3.10 -2.35 10.00
N ASN A 235 1.81 -2.67 9.82
CA ASN A 235 1.15 -3.75 10.56
C ASN A 235 1.82 -5.12 10.36
N ALA A 236 2.28 -5.43 9.15
CA ALA A 236 3.00 -6.67 8.88
C ALA A 236 4.37 -6.69 9.57
N LEU A 237 5.12 -5.59 9.50
CA LEU A 237 6.45 -5.46 10.13
C LEU A 237 6.38 -5.45 11.66
N ASN A 238 5.42 -4.73 12.24
CA ASN A 238 5.16 -4.75 13.68
C ASN A 238 4.79 -6.14 14.18
N LYS A 239 4.05 -6.91 13.36
CA LYS A 239 3.76 -8.30 13.69
C LYS A 239 5.03 -9.14 13.73
N LEU A 240 5.96 -8.96 12.78
CA LEU A 240 7.26 -9.62 12.80
C LEU A 240 8.06 -9.26 14.06
N ALA A 241 8.19 -7.97 14.36
CA ALA A 241 8.89 -7.49 15.56
C ALA A 241 8.29 -8.06 16.86
N ALA A 242 6.96 -8.15 16.94
CA ALA A 242 6.29 -8.74 18.08
C ALA A 242 6.60 -10.25 18.25
N LEU A 243 6.79 -10.99 17.16
CA LEU A 243 7.17 -12.40 17.22
C LEU A 243 8.61 -12.60 17.69
N GLU A 244 9.54 -11.74 17.27
CA GLU A 244 10.92 -11.78 17.73
C GLU A 244 11.04 -11.51 19.23
N ARG A 245 10.32 -10.50 19.73
CA ARG A 245 10.30 -10.17 21.17
C ARG A 245 9.79 -11.30 22.05
N ARG A 246 8.94 -12.17 21.52
CA ARG A 246 8.43 -13.34 22.24
C ARG A 246 9.44 -14.49 22.29
N HIS A 247 10.56 -14.39 21.55
CA HIS A 247 11.50 -15.50 21.31
C HIS A 247 10.81 -16.76 20.76
N ASP A 248 9.64 -16.60 20.13
CA ASP A 248 8.83 -17.67 19.54
C ASP A 248 9.29 -18.00 18.10
N ALA A 249 10.42 -17.43 17.66
CA ALA A 249 10.95 -17.55 16.31
C ALA A 249 12.47 -17.32 16.25
N THR A 250 13.08 -17.81 15.16
CA THR A 250 14.47 -17.47 14.82
C THR A 250 14.57 -15.97 14.55
N PRO A 251 15.60 -15.27 15.07
CA PRO A 251 15.83 -13.87 14.73
C PRO A 251 16.03 -13.71 13.22
N ILE A 252 15.35 -12.73 12.62
CA ILE A 252 15.46 -12.41 11.20
C ILE A 252 15.72 -10.91 11.01
N SER A 253 16.51 -10.55 9.99
CA SER A 253 16.74 -9.13 9.67
C SER A 253 15.66 -8.63 8.71
N PHE A 254 14.98 -7.53 9.06
CA PHE A 254 14.00 -6.87 8.21
C PHE A 254 13.99 -5.37 8.46
N CYS A 255 13.58 -4.59 7.45
CA CYS A 255 13.46 -3.13 7.56
C CYS A 255 12.30 -2.61 6.69
N LYS A 256 11.85 -1.39 6.99
CA LYS A 256 10.88 -0.66 6.18
C LYS A 256 11.60 0.21 5.16
N ILE A 257 11.23 0.10 3.88
CA ILE A 257 11.68 1.03 2.84
C ILE A 257 10.61 2.10 2.59
N GLY A 258 11.01 3.37 2.54
CA GLY A 258 10.16 4.54 2.27
C GLY A 258 10.41 5.69 3.27
N ARG A 259 9.75 6.84 3.06
CA ARG A 259 9.94 8.05 3.87
C ARG A 259 9.62 7.82 5.35
N GLU A 260 10.40 8.47 6.23
CA GLU A 260 10.27 8.38 7.70
C GLU A 260 8.90 8.81 8.21
N ALA A 261 8.28 9.82 7.57
CA ALA A 261 6.93 10.27 7.91
C ALA A 261 5.84 9.17 7.79
N ARG A 262 6.16 8.02 7.16
CA ARG A 262 5.27 6.87 6.95
C ARG A 262 5.69 5.65 7.76
N ALA A 263 6.57 5.84 8.73
CA ALA A 263 7.13 4.82 9.62
C ALA A 263 6.84 5.14 11.10
N ASP A 264 5.92 6.07 11.35
CA ASP A 264 5.57 6.63 12.65
C ASP A 264 4.92 5.63 13.61
N ASP A 265 4.22 4.63 13.09
CA ASP A 265 3.61 3.55 13.87
C ASP A 265 4.47 2.28 13.97
N LEU A 266 5.74 2.31 13.55
CA LEU A 266 6.65 1.16 13.68
C LEU A 266 7.15 0.95 15.11
N ASP A 267 7.09 -0.29 15.57
CA ASP A 267 7.55 -0.72 16.89
C ASP A 267 8.93 -1.40 16.81
N GLY A 268 9.98 -0.59 16.90
CA GLY A 268 11.37 -1.07 16.92
C GLY A 268 11.89 -1.60 15.58
N VAL A 269 11.23 -1.24 14.48
CA VAL A 269 11.64 -1.63 13.11
C VAL A 269 12.43 -0.49 12.47
N GLU A 270 13.61 -0.79 11.95
CA GLU A 270 14.44 0.21 11.25
C GLU A 270 13.79 0.63 9.92
N ASN A 271 13.84 1.93 9.61
CA ASN A 271 13.34 2.51 8.37
C ASN A 271 14.46 3.18 7.57
N TYR A 272 14.46 2.96 6.25
CA TYR A 272 15.37 3.59 5.31
C TYR A 272 14.57 4.17 4.14
N GLU A 273 14.95 5.35 3.65
CA GLU A 273 14.25 5.98 2.52
C GLU A 273 14.34 5.14 1.24
N THR A 274 15.49 4.49 1.02
CA THR A 274 15.77 3.68 -0.16
C THR A 274 16.45 2.36 0.23
N PHE A 275 16.29 1.33 -0.60
CA PHE A 275 16.78 -0.02 -0.30
C PHE A 275 18.30 -0.10 -0.22
N ASP A 276 19.01 0.60 -1.11
CA ASP A 276 20.48 0.68 -1.18
C ASP A 276 21.12 1.26 0.09
N ARG A 277 20.35 2.02 0.88
CA ARG A 277 20.80 2.56 2.16
C ARG A 277 20.55 1.63 3.35
N SER A 278 19.86 0.51 3.13
CA SER A 278 19.57 -0.47 4.17
C SER A 278 20.69 -1.49 4.30
N PRO A 279 20.91 -2.08 5.50
CA PRO A 279 21.89 -3.15 5.70
C PRO A 279 21.58 -4.41 4.88
N LEU A 280 20.33 -4.56 4.41
CA LEU A 280 19.92 -5.69 3.59
C LEU A 280 20.42 -5.61 2.13
N ALA A 281 20.85 -4.43 1.68
CA ALA A 281 21.43 -4.28 0.34
C ALA A 281 22.82 -4.92 0.22
N GLU A 282 23.61 -4.92 1.30
CA GLU A 282 24.93 -5.56 1.31
C GLU A 282 24.84 -7.09 1.38
N LEU A 283 23.70 -7.61 1.80
CA LEU A 283 23.38 -9.04 1.83
C LEU A 283 22.83 -9.55 0.48
N SER A 284 22.73 -8.69 -0.55
CA SER A 284 21.97 -8.94 -1.79
C SER A 284 22.79 -9.25 -3.04
#